data_AF-A0A429ZQ14-F1
#
_entry.id   AF-A0A429ZQ14-F1
#
_cell.length_a   1.000
_cell.length_b   1.000
_cell.length_c   1.000
_cell.angle_alpha   90.00
_cell.angle_beta   90.00
_cell.angle_gamma   90.00
#
_symmetry.space_group_name_H-M   'P 1'
#
loop_
_entity.id
_entity.type
_entity.pdbx_description
1 polymer ?
#
loop_
_entity_poly.entity_id
_entity_poly.type
_entity_poly.pdbx_seq_one_letter_code
_entity_poly.pdbx_strand_id
1 'polypeptide(L)'
;MGSYFLKRINLNTVCLALLVGIIISLLQIFETVSLKLLMDNQFYDSPYTKWLSIDPFNFSPVIFFILLPLIGSIPGGNLLKEDIDSGFIRHLRIHYKPLKILKGYVTTAFILGFLVIFSILITNFLLYFLLLPNIIPNMMLNNNLLINNQNTMLVSIYYSHPFCHGLLSIVFCSCFAGLFAAFVSVNGLIINNKFTVLISSLLLEVCLLMANTFIQLPNKMSYVPSDFLKESANENLSLVLSLTITVLLSLYVLTVMTYGRKKLAW
;
A
#
# COMPACT_ATOMS: atom_id res chain seq x y z
N MET A 1 -24.48 10.88 7.73
CA MET A 1 -23.90 9.67 7.12
C MET A 1 -22.51 9.34 7.66
N GLY A 2 -21.57 10.30 7.73
CA GLY A 2 -20.21 10.07 8.26
C GLY A 2 -20.15 9.47 9.67
N SER A 3 -20.99 9.95 10.61
CA SER A 3 -21.06 9.41 11.98
C SER A 3 -21.49 7.95 12.09
N TYR A 4 -22.26 7.44 11.12
CA TYR A 4 -22.69 6.04 11.10
C TYR A 4 -21.57 5.10 10.67
N PHE A 5 -20.79 5.51 9.67
CA PHE A 5 -19.66 4.72 9.20
C PHE A 5 -18.58 4.59 10.27
N LEU A 6 -18.33 5.65 11.05
CA LEU A 6 -17.39 5.58 12.17
C LEU A 6 -17.77 4.52 13.20
N LYS A 7 -19.06 4.35 13.51
CA LYS A 7 -19.54 3.31 14.43
C LYS A 7 -19.51 1.91 13.84
N ARG A 8 -19.45 1.78 12.51
CA ARG A 8 -19.36 0.49 11.80
C ARG A 8 -17.95 -0.06 11.70
N ILE A 9 -16.94 0.77 11.91
CA ILE A 9 -15.53 0.36 11.85
C ILE A 9 -15.29 -0.67 12.96
N ASN A 10 -14.83 -1.84 12.57
CA ASN A 10 -14.39 -2.85 13.52
C ASN A 10 -12.95 -2.54 13.95
N LEU A 11 -12.77 -2.00 15.16
CA LEU A 11 -11.44 -1.68 15.67
C LEU A 11 -10.52 -2.91 15.78
N ASN A 12 -11.08 -4.12 15.92
CA ASN A 12 -10.28 -5.34 15.99
C ASN A 12 -9.59 -5.63 14.65
N THR A 13 -10.25 -5.39 13.52
CA THR A 13 -9.63 -5.60 12.19
C THR A 13 -8.57 -4.55 11.89
N VAL A 14 -8.81 -3.29 12.31
CA VAL A 14 -7.80 -2.22 12.24
C VAL A 14 -6.58 -2.58 13.10
N CYS A 15 -6.81 -2.98 14.36
CA CYS A 15 -5.74 -3.38 15.27
C CYS A 15 -4.97 -4.58 14.73
N LEU A 16 -5.64 -5.61 14.21
CA LEU A 16 -5.00 -6.77 13.57
C LEU A 16 -4.11 -6.36 12.39
N ALA A 17 -4.61 -5.51 11.49
CA ALA A 17 -3.83 -5.05 10.33
C ALA A 17 -2.59 -4.25 10.75
N LEU A 18 -2.73 -3.37 11.75
CA LEU A 18 -1.61 -2.64 12.34
C LEU A 18 -0.61 -3.59 13.01
N LEU A 19 -1.08 -4.57 13.78
CA LEU A 19 -0.22 -5.55 14.46
C LEU A 19 0.62 -6.33 13.45
N VAL A 20 0.01 -6.82 12.37
CA VAL A 20 0.72 -7.54 11.29
C VAL A 20 1.79 -6.66 10.66
N GLY A 21 1.47 -5.40 10.31
CA GLY A 21 2.44 -4.49 9.72
C GLY A 21 3.58 -4.11 10.67
N ILE A 22 3.28 -3.88 11.95
CA ILE A 22 4.28 -3.56 12.98
C ILE A 22 5.18 -4.78 13.26
N ILE A 23 4.65 -6.00 13.25
CA ILE A 23 5.49 -7.20 13.38
C ILE A 23 6.49 -7.26 12.22
N ILE A 24 6.05 -7.03 10.97
CA ILE A 24 6.95 -7.03 9.82
C ILE A 24 8.01 -5.92 9.94
N SER A 25 7.63 -4.73 10.42
CA SER A 25 8.58 -3.63 10.61
C SER A 25 9.62 -3.93 11.70
N LEU A 26 9.22 -4.58 12.79
CA LEU A 26 10.13 -5.02 13.85
C LEU A 26 11.05 -6.17 13.39
N LEU A 27 10.52 -7.11 12.61
CA LEU A 27 11.32 -8.19 12.00
C LEU A 27 12.42 -7.61 11.11
N GLN A 28 12.09 -6.62 10.28
CA GLN A 28 13.10 -5.92 9.45
C GLN A 28 14.18 -5.26 10.31
N ILE A 29 13.80 -4.57 11.39
CA ILE A 29 14.77 -3.93 12.30
C ILE A 29 15.68 -4.99 12.94
N PHE A 30 15.12 -6.14 13.31
CA PHE A 30 15.92 -7.25 13.83
C PHE A 30 16.90 -7.81 12.79
N GLU A 31 16.46 -7.99 11.54
CA GLU A 31 17.32 -8.41 10.42
C GLU A 31 18.47 -7.40 10.19
N THR A 32 18.17 -6.11 10.15
CA THR A 32 19.20 -5.07 9.94
C THR A 32 20.19 -4.97 11.10
N VAL A 33 19.74 -5.03 12.35
CA VAL A 33 20.61 -4.95 13.53
C VAL A 33 21.47 -6.21 13.68
N SER A 34 20.91 -7.40 13.45
CA SER A 34 21.67 -8.66 13.52
C SER A 34 22.76 -8.73 12.44
N LEU A 35 22.46 -8.28 11.20
CA LEU A 35 23.46 -8.15 10.15
C LEU A 35 24.55 -7.11 10.50
N LYS A 36 24.19 -6.01 11.18
CA LYS A 36 25.16 -4.99 11.64
C LYS A 36 26.12 -5.52 12.71
N LEU A 37 25.69 -6.45 13.56
CA LEU A 37 26.58 -7.10 14.53
C LEU A 37 27.61 -8.02 13.87
N LEU A 38 27.35 -8.50 12.64
CA LEU A 38 28.23 -9.40 11.90
C LEU A 38 29.23 -8.66 11.00
N MET A 39 28.92 -7.43 10.57
CA MET A 39 29.69 -6.68 9.58
C MET A 39 30.24 -5.37 10.18
N ASP A 40 31.57 -5.27 10.29
CA ASP A 40 32.30 -4.16 10.95
C ASP A 40 32.31 -2.83 10.15
N ASN A 41 31.66 -2.77 8.99
CA ASN A 41 31.62 -1.58 8.13
C ASN A 41 30.41 -0.68 8.45
N GLN A 42 30.60 0.24 9.40
CA GLN A 42 29.50 0.95 10.07
C GLN A 42 29.20 2.39 9.62
N PHE A 43 29.91 2.98 8.66
CA PHE A 43 29.96 4.45 8.59
C PHE A 43 28.91 5.17 7.70
N TYR A 44 28.08 4.45 6.92
CA TYR A 44 27.21 5.11 5.92
C TYR A 44 25.74 4.69 5.95
N ASP A 45 25.31 3.97 6.98
CA ASP A 45 23.90 3.64 7.17
C ASP A 45 23.16 4.81 7.81
N SER A 46 22.02 5.15 7.23
CA SER A 46 21.14 6.22 7.68
C SER A 46 19.69 5.72 7.70
N PRO A 47 18.78 6.41 8.39
CA PRO A 47 17.35 6.10 8.30
C PRO A 47 16.85 6.06 6.84
N TYR A 48 17.39 6.94 6.00
CA TYR A 48 17.06 7.04 4.57
C TYR A 48 17.73 5.98 3.70
N THR A 49 18.40 4.97 4.26
CA THR A 49 19.02 3.89 3.48
C THR A 49 18.57 2.51 3.92
N LYS A 50 17.91 2.41 5.08
CA LYS A 50 17.53 1.13 5.70
C LYS A 50 16.05 1.00 6.03
N TRP A 51 15.28 2.08 5.96
CA TRP A 51 13.85 1.99 6.20
C TRP A 51 13.14 1.12 5.16
N LEU A 52 11.92 0.69 5.49
CA LEU A 52 11.23 -0.41 4.81
C LEU A 52 11.08 -0.25 3.29
N SER A 53 11.07 0.98 2.77
CA SER A 53 10.93 1.26 1.32
C SER A 53 12.22 1.14 0.51
N ILE A 54 13.40 1.19 1.16
CA ILE A 54 14.71 1.21 0.48
C ILE A 54 15.49 -0.08 0.65
N ASP A 55 15.24 -0.83 1.71
CA ASP A 55 16.07 -1.98 2.03
C ASP A 55 15.89 -3.11 0.99
N PRO A 56 16.87 -3.34 0.08
CA PRO A 56 16.67 -4.24 -1.05
C PRO A 56 17.17 -5.67 -0.76
N PHE A 57 17.88 -5.86 0.36
CA PHE A 57 18.58 -7.10 0.68
C PHE A 57 17.77 -7.98 1.63
N ASN A 58 16.92 -7.38 2.45
CA ASN A 58 16.14 -8.11 3.43
C ASN A 58 14.83 -8.63 2.84
N PHE A 59 14.37 -9.74 3.40
CA PHE A 59 13.14 -10.40 2.96
C PHE A 59 11.88 -9.67 3.47
N SER A 60 11.97 -9.03 4.65
CA SER A 60 10.85 -8.33 5.28
C SER A 60 10.20 -7.25 4.40
N PRO A 61 10.96 -6.32 3.76
CA PRO A 61 10.42 -5.36 2.80
C PRO A 61 9.70 -6.02 1.62
N VAL A 62 10.27 -7.09 1.06
CA VAL A 62 9.69 -7.79 -0.09
C VAL A 62 8.32 -8.34 0.24
N ILE A 63 8.18 -9.06 1.35
CA ILE A 63 6.88 -9.57 1.81
C ILE A 63 5.91 -8.43 2.08
N PHE A 64 6.35 -7.37 2.76
CA PHE A 64 5.48 -6.27 3.14
C PHE A 64 4.77 -5.67 1.92
N PHE A 65 5.51 -5.33 0.86
CA PHE A 65 4.94 -4.70 -0.32
C PHE A 65 4.08 -5.66 -1.16
N ILE A 66 4.37 -6.96 -1.16
CA ILE A 66 3.48 -7.97 -1.78
C ILE A 66 2.17 -8.09 -0.99
N LEU A 67 2.24 -8.07 0.35
CA LEU A 67 1.07 -8.16 1.22
C LEU A 67 0.35 -6.82 1.45
N LEU A 68 0.94 -5.69 1.04
CA LEU A 68 0.40 -4.35 1.23
C LEU A 68 -1.06 -4.21 0.77
N PRO A 69 -1.47 -4.74 -0.41
CA PRO A 69 -2.87 -4.69 -0.84
C PRO A 69 -3.83 -5.41 0.12
N LEU A 70 -3.37 -6.52 0.72
CA LEU A 70 -4.12 -7.31 1.69
C LEU A 70 -4.21 -6.58 3.03
N ILE A 71 -3.07 -6.14 3.59
CA ILE A 71 -3.00 -5.46 4.88
C ILE A 71 -3.84 -4.19 4.87
N GLY A 72 -3.74 -3.39 3.80
CA GLY A 72 -4.52 -2.17 3.63
C GLY A 72 -6.03 -2.43 3.46
N SER A 73 -6.44 -3.59 2.96
CA SER A 73 -7.85 -3.90 2.71
C SER A 73 -8.57 -4.58 3.89
N ILE A 74 -7.86 -5.23 4.81
CA ILE A 74 -8.43 -5.83 6.04
C ILE A 74 -9.38 -4.90 6.83
N PRO A 75 -9.02 -3.64 7.15
CA PRO A 75 -9.83 -2.81 8.05
C PRO A 75 -11.18 -2.39 7.46
N GLY A 76 -11.26 -2.22 6.13
CA GLY A 76 -12.40 -1.56 5.49
C GLY A 76 -12.97 -2.24 4.24
N GLY A 77 -12.22 -3.16 3.63
CA GLY A 77 -12.58 -3.78 2.34
C GLY A 77 -13.87 -4.59 2.41
N ASN A 78 -14.11 -5.31 3.51
CA ASN A 78 -15.29 -6.16 3.65
C ASN A 78 -16.54 -5.47 4.20
N LEU A 79 -16.45 -4.21 4.67
CA LEU A 79 -17.58 -3.51 5.31
C LEU A 79 -18.84 -3.49 4.43
N LEU A 80 -18.66 -3.23 3.14
CA LEU A 80 -19.76 -3.22 2.19
C LEU A 80 -20.39 -4.62 2.06
N LYS A 81 -19.55 -5.65 1.94
CA LYS A 81 -20.00 -7.02 1.73
C LYS A 81 -20.75 -7.57 2.94
N GLU A 82 -20.25 -7.31 4.14
CA GLU A 82 -20.91 -7.67 5.40
C GLU A 82 -22.30 -7.01 5.52
N ASP A 83 -22.44 -5.78 5.04
CA ASP A 83 -23.71 -5.05 5.09
C ASP A 83 -24.69 -5.46 3.98
N ILE A 84 -24.20 -6.01 2.88
CA ILE A 84 -25.03 -6.73 1.90
C ILE A 84 -25.56 -8.03 2.52
N ASP A 85 -24.67 -8.82 3.11
CA ASP A 85 -24.99 -10.18 3.58
C ASP A 85 -25.90 -10.15 4.81
N SER A 86 -25.72 -9.17 5.70
CA SER A 86 -26.63 -8.93 6.84
C SER A 86 -27.96 -8.29 6.45
N GLY A 87 -28.11 -7.83 5.20
CA GLY A 87 -29.29 -7.10 4.74
C GLY A 87 -29.38 -5.65 5.22
N PHE A 88 -28.42 -5.17 6.01
CA PHE A 88 -28.38 -3.80 6.55
C PHE A 88 -28.44 -2.73 5.44
N ILE A 89 -27.84 -3.01 4.28
CA ILE A 89 -27.90 -2.11 3.12
C ILE A 89 -29.33 -1.76 2.69
N ARG A 90 -30.31 -2.67 2.89
CA ARG A 90 -31.71 -2.41 2.54
C ARG A 90 -32.30 -1.28 3.40
N HIS A 91 -31.94 -1.21 4.68
CA HIS A 91 -32.36 -0.11 5.55
C HIS A 91 -31.72 1.22 5.15
N LEU A 92 -30.43 1.21 4.80
CA LEU A 92 -29.75 2.42 4.32
C LEU A 92 -30.38 2.97 3.03
N ARG A 93 -30.86 2.09 2.15
CA ARG A 93 -31.51 2.45 0.88
C ARG A 93 -32.80 3.24 1.05
N ILE A 94 -33.51 3.07 2.17
CA ILE A 94 -34.75 3.83 2.47
C ILE A 94 -34.43 5.32 2.64
N HIS A 95 -33.27 5.64 3.20
CA HIS A 95 -32.89 7.01 3.55
C HIS A 95 -31.91 7.66 2.56
N TYR A 96 -31.18 6.87 1.77
CA TYR A 96 -30.09 7.38 0.94
C TYR A 96 -30.07 6.76 -0.46
N LYS A 97 -29.66 7.56 -1.46
CA LYS A 97 -29.43 7.10 -2.84
C LYS A 97 -28.32 6.02 -2.87
N PRO A 98 -28.43 4.97 -3.70
CA PRO A 98 -27.48 3.85 -3.72
C PRO A 98 -26.04 4.29 -4.04
N LEU A 99 -25.87 5.25 -4.95
CA LEU A 99 -24.55 5.80 -5.27
C LEU A 99 -23.91 6.54 -4.08
N LYS A 100 -24.72 7.22 -3.25
CA LYS A 100 -24.23 7.91 -2.04
C LYS A 100 -23.80 6.90 -0.97
N ILE A 101 -24.52 5.78 -0.85
CA ILE A 101 -24.17 4.66 0.03
C ILE A 101 -22.84 4.05 -0.39
N LEU A 102 -22.72 3.67 -1.67
CA LEU A 102 -21.49 3.09 -2.21
C LEU A 102 -20.28 4.00 -2.04
N LYS A 103 -20.41 5.29 -2.40
CA LYS A 103 -19.34 6.28 -2.16
C LYS A 103 -18.93 6.33 -0.68
N GLY A 104 -19.89 6.25 0.24
CA GLY A 104 -19.62 6.15 1.67
C GLY A 104 -18.69 4.98 2.01
N TYR A 105 -19.06 3.75 1.63
CA TYR A 105 -18.21 2.57 1.90
C TYR A 105 -16.84 2.65 1.23
N VAL A 106 -16.78 3.07 -0.04
CA VAL A 106 -15.52 3.17 -0.79
C VAL A 106 -14.59 4.19 -0.16
N THR A 107 -15.09 5.38 0.21
CA THR A 107 -14.29 6.41 0.87
C THR A 107 -13.84 5.97 2.26
N THR A 108 -14.68 5.27 3.02
CA THR A 108 -14.29 4.75 4.33
C THR A 108 -13.23 3.67 4.22
N ALA A 109 -13.35 2.76 3.24
CA ALA A 109 -12.35 1.73 2.99
C ALA A 109 -11.01 2.35 2.58
N PHE A 110 -11.05 3.37 1.69
CA PHE A 110 -9.86 4.12 1.28
C PHE A 110 -9.15 4.77 2.47
N ILE A 111 -9.88 5.51 3.31
CA ILE A 111 -9.32 6.22 4.46
C ILE A 111 -8.72 5.23 5.46
N LEU A 112 -9.41 4.12 5.74
CA LEU A 112 -8.89 3.10 6.66
C LEU A 112 -7.62 2.43 6.13
N GLY A 113 -7.60 2.04 4.86
CA GLY A 113 -6.40 1.45 4.25
C GLY A 113 -5.23 2.42 4.22
N PHE A 114 -5.49 3.69 3.90
CA PHE A 114 -4.51 4.77 3.95
C PHE A 114 -3.92 4.92 5.35
N LEU A 115 -4.77 5.10 6.38
CA LEU A 115 -4.32 5.35 7.76
C LEU A 115 -3.53 4.17 8.34
N VAL A 116 -3.93 2.93 8.03
CA VAL A 116 -3.22 1.74 8.53
C VAL A 116 -1.80 1.66 7.96
N ILE A 117 -1.64 1.72 6.63
CA ILE A 117 -0.32 1.64 6.00
C ILE A 117 0.53 2.87 6.32
N PHE A 118 -0.09 4.06 6.37
CA PHE A 118 0.59 5.28 6.79
C PHE A 118 1.18 5.12 8.19
N SER A 119 0.39 4.61 9.14
CA SER A 119 0.83 4.38 10.52
C SER A 119 1.97 3.37 10.60
N ILE A 120 1.93 2.28 9.81
CA ILE A 120 3.00 1.27 9.81
C ILE A 120 4.30 1.85 9.25
N LEU A 121 4.23 2.53 8.10
CA LEU A 121 5.43 3.06 7.45
C LEU A 121 6.04 4.25 8.22
N ILE A 122 5.22 5.16 8.74
CA ILE A 122 5.74 6.30 9.52
C ILE A 122 6.39 5.82 10.82
N THR A 123 5.82 4.81 11.48
CA THR A 123 6.41 4.25 12.71
C THR A 123 7.72 3.54 12.40
N ASN A 124 7.80 2.73 11.33
CA ASN A 124 9.07 2.14 10.89
C ASN A 124 10.12 3.20 10.58
N PHE A 125 9.75 4.23 9.81
CA PHE A 125 10.67 5.30 9.43
C PHE A 125 11.21 6.03 10.66
N LEU A 126 10.35 6.43 11.60
CA LEU A 126 10.73 7.09 12.84
C LEU A 126 11.56 6.19 13.78
N LEU A 127 11.30 4.89 13.83
CA LEU A 127 12.11 3.95 14.60
C LEU A 127 13.56 3.93 14.12
N TYR A 128 13.80 4.01 12.81
CA TYR A 128 15.17 4.08 12.30
C TYR A 128 15.90 5.38 12.69
N PHE A 129 15.20 6.50 12.85
CA PHE A 129 15.82 7.73 13.40
C PHE A 129 16.28 7.57 14.85
N LEU A 130 15.70 6.65 15.62
CA LEU A 130 16.13 6.36 16.98
C LEU A 130 17.37 5.44 17.01
N LEU A 131 17.58 4.65 15.96
CA LEU A 131 18.62 3.61 15.91
C LEU A 131 19.85 4.00 15.08
N LEU A 132 19.68 4.83 14.06
CA LEU A 132 20.71 5.19 13.10
C LEU A 132 21.00 6.69 13.12
N PRO A 133 22.26 7.09 12.86
CA PRO A 133 22.61 8.50 12.74
C PRO A 133 21.92 9.13 11.52
N ASN A 134 21.40 10.33 11.68
CA ASN A 134 20.76 11.09 10.62
C ASN A 134 21.81 11.68 9.67
N ILE A 135 22.33 10.85 8.76
CA ILE A 135 23.31 11.22 7.74
C ILE A 135 22.60 11.37 6.39
N ILE A 136 22.93 12.42 5.65
CA ILE A 136 22.38 12.65 4.30
C ILE A 136 23.01 11.63 3.34
N PRO A 137 22.22 10.88 2.54
CA PRO A 137 22.74 9.89 1.62
C PRO A 137 23.56 10.56 0.51
N ASN A 138 24.64 9.91 0.08
CA ASN A 138 25.51 10.40 -0.98
C ASN A 138 25.58 9.37 -2.11
N MET A 139 25.34 9.81 -3.35
CA MET A 139 25.30 8.96 -4.53
C MET A 139 26.54 8.08 -4.71
N MET A 140 27.74 8.61 -4.40
CA MET A 140 28.99 7.86 -4.56
C MET A 140 29.16 6.77 -3.48
N LEU A 141 28.65 7.02 -2.28
CA LEU A 141 28.80 6.11 -1.13
C LEU A 141 27.68 5.06 -1.08
N ASN A 142 26.50 5.38 -1.61
CA ASN A 142 25.28 4.57 -1.52
C ASN A 142 24.89 3.93 -2.87
N ASN A 143 25.82 3.85 -3.83
CA ASN A 143 25.57 3.29 -5.16
C ASN A 143 25.12 1.82 -5.14
N ASN A 144 25.48 1.08 -4.08
CA ASN A 144 25.07 -0.30 -3.85
C ASN A 144 23.57 -0.47 -3.59
N LEU A 145 22.84 0.59 -3.23
CA LEU A 145 21.40 0.56 -2.97
C LEU A 145 20.56 0.74 -4.25
N LEU A 146 21.21 0.81 -5.42
CA LEU A 146 20.55 1.02 -6.72
C LEU A 146 19.72 2.31 -6.78
N ILE A 147 20.06 3.33 -5.98
CA ILE A 147 19.33 4.60 -5.94
C ILE A 147 19.78 5.52 -7.07
N ASN A 148 19.23 5.27 -8.26
CA ASN A 148 19.53 5.97 -9.50
C ASN A 148 18.24 6.37 -10.26
N ASN A 149 18.39 7.15 -11.34
CA ASN A 149 17.27 7.64 -12.15
C ASN A 149 16.47 6.54 -12.87
N GLN A 150 16.97 5.31 -12.88
CA GLN A 150 16.27 4.18 -13.50
C GLN A 150 15.38 3.47 -12.50
N ASN A 151 15.84 3.27 -11.27
CA ASN A 151 15.21 2.37 -10.30
C ASN A 151 14.43 3.11 -9.21
N THR A 152 14.59 4.44 -9.13
CA THR A 152 14.01 5.24 -8.05
C THR A 152 13.32 6.47 -8.64
N MET A 153 12.10 6.74 -8.17
CA MET A 153 11.34 7.92 -8.61
C MET A 153 11.81 9.16 -7.84
N LEU A 154 11.91 10.31 -8.53
CA LEU A 154 12.23 11.61 -7.91
C LEU A 154 13.60 11.66 -7.19
N VAL A 155 14.62 11.08 -7.81
CA VAL A 155 15.99 10.93 -7.27
C VAL A 155 16.65 12.25 -6.85
N SER A 156 16.37 13.33 -7.58
CA SER A 156 16.88 14.65 -7.23
C SER A 156 16.40 15.11 -5.85
N ILE A 157 15.18 14.75 -5.46
CA ILE A 157 14.61 15.05 -4.15
C ILE A 157 15.22 14.14 -3.09
N TYR A 158 15.47 12.87 -3.41
CA TYR A 158 16.12 11.94 -2.48
C TYR A 158 17.49 12.46 -2.00
N TYR A 159 18.36 12.91 -2.92
CA TYR A 159 19.68 13.41 -2.53
C TYR A 159 19.70 14.85 -1.99
N SER A 160 18.71 15.68 -2.30
CA SER A 160 18.63 17.07 -1.79
C SER A 160 17.88 17.19 -0.47
N HIS A 161 16.75 16.50 -0.34
CA HIS A 161 15.84 16.53 0.80
C HIS A 161 15.30 15.12 1.11
N PRO A 162 16.15 14.21 1.64
CA PRO A 162 15.82 12.79 1.83
C PRO A 162 14.61 12.57 2.75
N PHE A 163 14.43 13.42 3.76
CA PHE A 163 13.25 13.37 4.63
C PHE A 163 11.94 13.67 3.89
N CYS A 164 11.95 14.66 2.99
CA CYS A 164 10.78 14.98 2.18
C CYS A 164 10.47 13.85 1.19
N HIS A 165 11.50 13.24 0.60
CA HIS A 165 11.34 12.10 -0.29
C HIS A 165 10.71 10.90 0.43
N GLY A 166 11.23 10.54 1.62
CA GLY A 166 10.65 9.50 2.48
C GLY A 166 9.20 9.75 2.87
N LEU A 167 8.83 10.99 3.20
CA LEU A 167 7.42 11.31 3.47
C LEU A 167 6.53 11.20 2.23
N LEU A 168 7.02 11.62 1.07
CA LEU A 168 6.28 11.51 -0.20
C LEU A 168 6.03 10.05 -0.55
N SER A 169 7.02 9.17 -0.39
CA SER A 169 6.85 7.74 -0.65
C SER A 169 5.91 7.07 0.36
N ILE A 170 5.94 7.45 1.65
CA ILE A 170 4.96 6.98 2.64
C ILE A 170 3.54 7.34 2.22
N VAL A 171 3.31 8.61 1.85
CA VAL A 171 1.99 9.07 1.40
C VAL A 171 1.56 8.35 0.13
N PHE A 172 2.47 8.18 -0.83
CA PHE A 172 2.21 7.47 -2.08
C PHE A 172 1.81 6.00 -1.85
N CYS A 173 2.57 5.27 -1.02
CA CYS A 173 2.25 3.90 -0.60
C CYS A 173 0.89 3.79 0.07
N SER A 174 0.61 4.73 0.97
CA SER A 174 -0.64 4.77 1.73
C SER A 174 -1.84 5.06 0.83
N CYS A 175 -1.68 5.93 -0.18
CA CYS A 175 -2.70 6.18 -1.20
C CYS A 175 -3.03 4.90 -1.99
N PHE A 176 -2.01 4.13 -2.38
CA PHE A 176 -2.22 2.85 -3.05
C PHE A 176 -2.92 1.82 -2.17
N ALA A 177 -2.55 1.72 -0.90
CA ALA A 177 -3.25 0.88 0.06
C ALA A 177 -4.74 1.24 0.18
N GLY A 178 -5.05 2.54 0.22
CA GLY A 178 -6.42 3.04 0.16
C GLY A 178 -7.14 2.66 -1.14
N LEU A 179 -6.46 2.74 -2.29
CA LEU A 179 -7.03 2.33 -3.58
C LEU A 179 -7.31 0.82 -3.63
N PHE A 180 -6.43 -0.02 -3.08
CA PHE A 180 -6.66 -1.47 -2.97
C PHE A 180 -7.84 -1.78 -2.05
N ALA A 181 -7.97 -1.08 -0.92
CA ALA A 181 -9.13 -1.22 -0.05
C ALA A 181 -10.44 -0.81 -0.75
N ALA A 182 -10.40 0.27 -1.54
CA ALA A 182 -11.51 0.68 -2.39
C ALA A 182 -11.85 -0.37 -3.46
N PHE A 183 -10.85 -0.94 -4.11
CA PHE A 183 -11.00 -2.04 -5.08
C PHE A 183 -11.71 -3.25 -4.46
N VAL A 184 -11.25 -3.71 -3.29
CA VAL A 184 -11.88 -4.80 -2.53
C VAL A 184 -13.34 -4.47 -2.19
N SER A 185 -13.60 -3.26 -1.70
CA SER A 185 -14.96 -2.85 -1.31
C SER A 185 -15.95 -2.91 -2.48
N VAL A 186 -15.52 -2.52 -3.68
CA VAL A 186 -16.36 -2.53 -4.86
C VAL A 186 -16.51 -3.95 -5.43
N ASN A 187 -15.48 -4.80 -5.34
CA ASN A 187 -15.56 -6.22 -5.69
C ASN A 187 -16.53 -7.01 -4.79
N GLY A 188 -16.79 -6.52 -3.57
CA GLY A 188 -17.85 -7.03 -2.70
C GLY A 188 -19.25 -7.00 -3.34
N LEU A 189 -19.46 -6.20 -4.38
CA LEU A 189 -20.72 -6.20 -5.14
C LEU A 189 -20.83 -7.35 -6.13
N ILE A 190 -19.71 -7.91 -6.59
CA ILE A 190 -19.66 -8.94 -7.63
C ILE A 190 -19.52 -10.31 -6.98
N ILE A 191 -18.62 -10.43 -6.01
CA ILE A 191 -18.23 -11.70 -5.40
C ILE A 191 -19.10 -12.00 -4.17
N ASN A 192 -19.57 -13.25 -4.08
CA ASN A 192 -20.48 -13.66 -3.02
C ASN A 192 -19.78 -14.00 -1.69
N ASN A 193 -18.51 -14.41 -1.71
CA ASN A 193 -17.77 -14.80 -0.51
C ASN A 193 -16.89 -13.66 0.02
N LYS A 194 -17.09 -13.24 1.27
CA LYS A 194 -16.32 -12.19 1.95
C LYS A 194 -14.81 -12.46 2.01
N PHE A 195 -14.40 -13.72 2.13
CA PHE A 195 -12.98 -14.07 2.18
C PHE A 195 -12.32 -13.89 0.81
N THR A 196 -13.00 -14.32 -0.25
CA THR A 196 -12.56 -14.15 -1.65
C THR A 196 -12.51 -12.68 -2.06
N VAL A 197 -13.45 -11.86 -1.56
CA VAL A 197 -13.43 -10.39 -1.76
C VAL A 197 -12.14 -9.80 -1.20
N LEU A 198 -11.81 -10.10 0.05
CA LEU A 198 -10.62 -9.56 0.71
C LEU A 198 -9.33 -9.97 -0.02
N ILE A 199 -9.21 -11.25 -0.39
CA ILE A 199 -8.04 -11.78 -1.12
C ILE A 199 -7.94 -11.24 -2.55
N SER A 200 -9.01 -10.70 -3.13
CA SER A 200 -8.99 -10.20 -4.52
C SER A 200 -7.91 -9.14 -4.77
N SER A 201 -7.59 -8.31 -3.77
CA SER A 201 -6.49 -7.33 -3.87
C SER A 201 -5.12 -7.99 -4.01
N LEU A 202 -4.85 -9.01 -3.20
CA LEU A 202 -3.61 -9.79 -3.26
C LEU A 202 -3.52 -10.59 -4.56
N LEU A 203 -4.64 -11.17 -5.02
CA LEU A 203 -4.68 -11.89 -6.30
C LEU A 203 -4.37 -10.95 -7.47
N LEU A 204 -4.90 -9.72 -7.45
CA LEU A 204 -4.57 -8.72 -8.46
C LEU A 204 -3.05 -8.47 -8.50
N GLU A 205 -2.44 -8.25 -7.33
CA GLU A 205 -0.99 -8.02 -7.21
C GLU A 205 -0.17 -9.20 -7.75
N VAL A 206 -0.50 -10.43 -7.34
CA VAL A 206 0.19 -11.65 -7.80
C VAL A 206 0.00 -11.86 -9.30
N CYS A 207 -1.20 -11.62 -9.82
CA CYS A 207 -1.45 -11.70 -11.26
C CYS A 207 -0.64 -10.66 -12.05
N LEU A 208 -0.49 -9.43 -11.54
CA LEU A 208 0.35 -8.41 -12.17
C LEU A 208 1.83 -8.80 -12.12
N LEU A 209 2.29 -9.37 -11.00
CA LEU A 209 3.66 -9.84 -10.84
C LEU A 209 3.97 -10.97 -11.84
N MET A 210 3.06 -11.95 -11.97
CA MET A 210 3.17 -12.99 -12.99
C MET A 210 3.09 -12.41 -14.41
N ALA A 211 2.21 -11.46 -14.67
CA ALA A 211 2.11 -10.83 -15.98
C ALA A 211 3.41 -10.09 -16.35
N ASN A 212 4.08 -9.44 -15.39
CA ASN A 212 5.32 -8.69 -15.62
C ASN A 212 6.48 -9.60 -16.05
N THR A 213 6.49 -10.87 -15.61
CA THR A 213 7.51 -11.84 -16.06
C THR A 213 7.26 -12.31 -17.50
N PHE A 214 5.99 -12.44 -17.92
CA PHE A 214 5.62 -12.89 -19.27
C PHE A 214 5.54 -11.76 -20.31
N ILE A 215 5.12 -10.56 -19.90
CA ILE A 215 4.87 -9.40 -20.77
C ILE A 215 5.78 -8.26 -20.30
N GLN A 216 6.99 -8.23 -20.85
CA GLN A 216 7.97 -7.19 -20.55
C GLN A 216 7.72 -5.95 -21.41
N LEU A 217 7.63 -4.79 -20.75
CA LEU A 217 7.58 -3.49 -21.42
C LEU A 217 8.96 -3.09 -21.96
N PRO A 218 9.03 -2.19 -22.97
CA PRO A 218 10.31 -1.65 -23.44
C PRO A 218 11.12 -1.06 -22.28
N ASN A 219 12.43 -1.28 -22.31
CA ASN A 219 13.38 -0.93 -21.25
C ASN A 219 13.17 -1.65 -19.90
N LYS A 220 12.48 -2.80 -19.86
CA LYS A 220 12.22 -3.57 -18.63
C LYS A 220 11.57 -2.72 -17.53
N MET A 221 10.62 -1.87 -17.92
CA MET A 221 9.89 -1.06 -16.95
C MET A 221 8.82 -1.90 -16.25
N SER A 222 8.85 -1.92 -14.91
CA SER A 222 7.84 -2.64 -14.14
C SER A 222 6.55 -1.83 -14.01
N TYR A 223 5.43 -2.51 -14.19
CA TYR A 223 4.08 -1.99 -13.95
C TYR A 223 3.44 -2.60 -12.69
N VAL A 224 4.23 -3.27 -11.85
CA VAL A 224 3.75 -3.94 -10.64
C VAL A 224 3.79 -2.98 -9.45
N PRO A 225 2.70 -2.78 -8.71
CA PRO A 225 2.68 -1.90 -7.53
C PRO A 225 3.76 -2.22 -6.50
N SER A 226 3.98 -3.48 -6.14
CA SER A 226 5.01 -3.87 -5.16
C SER A 226 6.45 -3.53 -5.58
N ASP A 227 6.71 -3.27 -6.86
CA ASP A 227 8.02 -2.80 -7.35
C ASP A 227 8.11 -1.27 -7.25
N PHE A 228 7.15 -0.54 -7.82
CA PHE A 228 7.26 0.92 -7.93
C PHE A 228 6.84 1.67 -6.65
N LEU A 229 6.19 1.01 -5.69
CA LEU A 229 5.87 1.60 -4.39
C LEU A 229 7.09 1.68 -3.47
N LYS A 230 8.08 0.81 -3.68
CA LYS A 230 9.38 0.90 -3.01
C LYS A 230 10.16 2.08 -3.57
N GLU A 231 10.94 2.73 -2.72
CA GLU A 231 11.84 3.78 -3.15
C GLU A 231 13.00 3.24 -3.97
N SER A 232 13.50 2.03 -3.63
CA SER A 232 14.49 1.30 -4.43
C SER A 232 13.89 0.03 -5.01
N ALA A 233 13.66 0.03 -6.33
CA ALA A 233 13.26 -1.16 -7.05
C ALA A 233 14.47 -1.88 -7.67
N ASN A 234 14.31 -3.18 -7.92
CA ASN A 234 15.28 -3.95 -8.70
C ASN A 234 15.08 -3.75 -10.22
N GLU A 235 13.86 -3.41 -10.63
CA GLU A 235 13.47 -3.15 -12.01
C GLU A 235 13.47 -1.64 -12.33
N ASN A 236 13.42 -1.31 -13.62
CA ASN A 236 13.34 0.09 -14.04
C ASN A 236 11.93 0.64 -13.76
N LEU A 237 11.88 1.86 -13.24
CA LEU A 237 10.66 2.58 -12.89
C LEU A 237 10.47 3.78 -13.81
N SER A 238 9.20 4.12 -14.04
CA SER A 238 8.85 5.44 -14.57
C SER A 238 7.64 6.01 -13.87
N LEU A 239 7.73 7.31 -13.58
CA LEU A 239 6.65 8.06 -12.94
C LEU A 239 5.39 8.08 -13.81
N VAL A 240 5.55 8.13 -15.13
CA VAL A 240 4.41 8.12 -16.06
C VAL A 240 3.64 6.80 -15.97
N LEU A 241 4.33 5.66 -15.93
CA LEU A 241 3.67 4.35 -15.81
C LEU A 241 3.00 4.16 -14.46
N SER A 242 3.64 4.57 -13.35
CA SER A 242 3.01 4.44 -12.03
C SER A 242 1.71 5.27 -11.96
N LEU A 243 1.72 6.48 -12.51
CA LEU A 243 0.51 7.31 -12.62
C LEU A 243 -0.55 6.68 -13.54
N THR A 244 -0.19 6.11 -14.69
CA THR A 244 -1.20 5.49 -15.57
C THR A 244 -1.89 4.31 -14.88
N ILE A 245 -1.14 3.50 -14.11
CA ILE A 245 -1.69 2.40 -13.32
C ILE A 245 -2.61 2.91 -12.21
N THR A 246 -2.25 4.00 -11.50
CA THR A 246 -3.16 4.61 -10.52
C THR A 246 -4.48 5.03 -11.14
N VAL A 247 -4.42 5.66 -12.32
CA VAL A 247 -5.59 6.14 -13.04
C VAL A 247 -6.45 4.96 -13.48
N LEU A 248 -5.87 3.91 -14.05
CA LEU A 248 -6.59 2.70 -14.46
C LEU A 248 -7.30 2.02 -13.28
N LEU A 249 -6.62 1.84 -12.16
CA LEU A 249 -7.22 1.26 -10.95
C LEU A 249 -8.36 2.14 -10.42
N SER A 250 -8.19 3.47 -10.41
CA SER A 250 -9.23 4.40 -9.99
C SER A 250 -10.46 4.38 -10.92
N LEU A 251 -10.25 4.29 -12.24
CA LEU A 251 -11.31 4.17 -13.24
C LEU A 251 -12.06 2.85 -13.08
N TYR A 252 -11.37 1.75 -12.79
CA TYR A 252 -12.00 0.48 -12.45
C TYR A 252 -12.92 0.61 -11.24
N VAL A 253 -12.44 1.20 -10.14
CA VAL A 253 -13.26 1.43 -8.93
C VAL A 253 -14.50 2.27 -9.25
N LEU A 254 -14.33 3.35 -10.03
CA LEU A 254 -15.45 4.24 -10.41
C LEU A 254 -16.46 3.53 -11.32
N THR A 255 -16.00 2.80 -12.33
CA THR A 255 -16.89 2.08 -13.27
C THR A 255 -17.69 1.01 -12.57
N VAL A 256 -17.06 0.15 -11.76
CA VAL A 256 -17.77 -0.91 -11.04
C VAL A 256 -18.69 -0.32 -9.97
N MET A 257 -18.32 0.77 -9.30
CA MET A 257 -19.22 1.49 -8.39
C MET A 257 -20.47 2.04 -9.12
N THR A 258 -20.30 2.64 -10.30
CA THR A 258 -21.43 3.16 -11.09
C THR A 258 -22.30 2.07 -11.69
N TYR A 259 -21.75 0.89 -11.99
CA TYR A 259 -22.51 -0.28 -12.42
C TYR A 259 -23.26 -0.92 -11.24
N GLY A 260 -22.58 -1.11 -10.12
CA GLY A 260 -23.09 -1.70 -8.88
C GLY A 260 -24.27 -0.95 -8.27
N ARG A 261 -24.43 0.34 -8.58
CA ARG A 261 -25.65 1.11 -8.22
C ARG A 261 -26.93 0.45 -8.75
N LYS A 262 -26.87 -0.19 -9.92
CA LYS A 262 -28.02 -0.89 -10.52
C LYS A 262 -28.35 -2.14 -9.72
N LYS A 263 -27.33 -2.91 -9.32
CA LYS A 263 -27.52 -4.13 -8.51
C LYS A 263 -28.14 -3.85 -7.15
N LEU A 264 -27.88 -2.67 -6.58
CA LEU A 264 -28.49 -2.20 -5.33
C LEU A 264 -29.86 -1.52 -5.51
N ALA A 265 -30.27 -1.24 -6.74
CA ALA A 265 -31.55 -0.59 -7.03
C ALA A 265 -32.73 -1.58 -7.11
N TRP A 266 -32.45 -2.86 -7.34
CA TRP A 266 -33.39 -3.98 -7.21
C TRP A 266 -33.37 -4.50 -5.77
#